data_AF-A0A1F8JNS8-F1
#
_entry.id   AF-A0A1F8JNS8-F1
#
_cell.length_a   1.000
_cell.length_b   1.000
_cell.length_c   1.000
_cell.angle_alpha   90.00
_cell.angle_beta   90.00
_cell.angle_gamma   90.00
#
_symmetry.space_group_name_H-M   'P 1'
#
loop_
_entity.id
_entity.type
_entity.pdbx_description
1 polymer ?
#
loop_
_entity_poly.entity_id
_entity_poly.type
_entity_poly.pdbx_seq_one_letter_code
_entity_poly.pdbx_strand_id
1 'polypeptide(L)'
;MLAFHEPTPRDAMKNQFETLQGWIPEVLSPIKKEIKTDHLGSDPAFYKGYFGNRPQNRLTVEEIFAAYEKELLKGNEDLGEWVVNRWVFKHGDLYTHFADKLAAINPQFNEIKSLSEEESAKILKGAPESFGAINTFLFSVLNGVVFPEKVLLVLRKMAESERAAQKSEEIALEEKLSLEQAVQRHQREMNRMQEKYESRLAGVQKKYAADTEALKKQIRAFQKQLAEKK
;
A
#
# COMPACT_ATOMS: atom_id res chain seq x y z
N MET A 1 -47.95 18.18 -18.62
CA MET A 1 -48.05 17.94 -20.08
C MET A 1 -46.74 18.44 -20.68
N LEU A 2 -45.88 17.49 -21.09
CA LEU A 2 -44.67 17.59 -21.94
C LEU A 2 -43.67 18.72 -21.60
N ALA A 3 -42.42 18.43 -21.22
CA ALA A 3 -41.45 17.90 -22.16
C ALA A 3 -40.19 17.38 -21.45
N PHE A 4 -39.80 16.16 -21.84
CA PHE A 4 -38.44 15.61 -21.91
C PHE A 4 -37.48 15.82 -20.74
N HIS A 5 -37.36 14.77 -19.93
CA HIS A 5 -36.12 14.41 -19.24
C HIS A 5 -35.04 14.21 -20.32
N GLU A 6 -34.31 15.27 -20.66
CA GLU A 6 -33.05 15.14 -21.36
C GLU A 6 -32.00 14.63 -20.37
N PRO A 7 -31.27 13.55 -20.71
CA PRO A 7 -30.23 13.03 -19.84
C PRO A 7 -29.16 14.10 -19.65
N THR A 8 -28.94 14.47 -18.40
CA THR A 8 -27.82 15.31 -17.98
C THR A 8 -26.49 14.60 -18.30
N PRO A 9 -25.35 15.29 -18.38
CA PRO A 9 -24.04 14.63 -18.48
C PRO A 9 -23.76 13.63 -17.33
N ARG A 10 -24.50 13.75 -16.21
CA ARG A 10 -24.57 12.74 -15.14
C ARG A 10 -25.10 11.39 -15.62
N ASP A 11 -26.02 11.38 -16.57
CA ASP A 11 -26.63 10.19 -17.18
C ASP A 11 -25.77 9.57 -18.30
N ALA A 12 -24.70 10.25 -18.74
CA ALA A 12 -23.80 9.77 -19.79
C ALA A 12 -22.72 8.79 -19.27
N MET A 13 -22.50 8.70 -17.96
CA MET A 13 -21.65 7.67 -17.35
C MET A 13 -22.52 6.70 -16.56
N LYS A 14 -23.21 5.79 -17.28
CA LYS A 14 -24.10 4.76 -16.69
C LYS A 14 -23.48 3.98 -15.53
N ASN A 15 -22.15 3.91 -15.48
CA ASN A 15 -21.42 3.41 -14.33
C ASN A 15 -20.00 4.02 -14.29
N GLN A 16 -19.75 4.96 -13.38
CA GLN A 16 -18.43 5.57 -13.22
C GLN A 16 -17.32 4.55 -12.87
N PHE A 17 -17.69 3.41 -12.27
CA PHE A 17 -16.74 2.35 -11.95
C PHE A 17 -16.24 1.58 -13.17
N GLU A 18 -16.92 1.63 -14.32
CA GLU A 18 -16.38 1.09 -15.58
C GLU A 18 -15.13 1.86 -16.03
N THR A 19 -15.17 3.19 -15.90
CA THR A 19 -13.99 4.04 -16.20
C THR A 19 -12.87 3.81 -15.19
N LEU A 20 -13.22 3.40 -13.97
CA LEU A 20 -12.31 3.13 -12.87
C LEU A 20 -11.98 1.65 -12.68
N GLN A 21 -12.28 0.75 -13.63
CA GLN A 21 -12.12 -0.70 -13.42
C GLN A 21 -10.73 -1.08 -12.87
N GLY A 22 -9.67 -0.50 -13.45
CA GLY A 22 -8.29 -0.72 -12.99
C GLY A 22 -7.89 0.04 -11.72
N TRP A 23 -8.78 0.83 -11.14
CA TRP A 23 -8.57 1.73 -9.99
C TRP A 23 -9.46 1.40 -8.79
N ILE A 24 -10.37 0.44 -8.92
CA ILE A 24 -11.28 0.04 -7.85
C ILE A 24 -10.52 -0.34 -6.57
N PRO A 25 -9.39 -1.09 -6.60
CA PRO A 25 -8.63 -1.37 -5.39
C PRO A 25 -8.16 -0.11 -4.65
N GLU A 26 -7.72 0.93 -5.39
CA GLU A 26 -7.31 2.22 -4.84
C GLU A 26 -8.50 2.99 -4.25
N VAL A 27 -9.70 2.83 -4.80
CA VAL A 27 -10.93 3.41 -4.23
C VAL A 27 -11.33 2.66 -2.95
N LEU A 28 -11.20 1.34 -2.90
CA LEU A 28 -11.64 0.53 -1.75
C LEU A 28 -10.63 0.55 -0.59
N SER A 29 -9.33 0.70 -0.87
CA SER A 29 -8.27 0.67 0.14
C SER A 29 -8.48 1.65 1.31
N PRO A 30 -8.78 2.94 1.08
CA PRO A 30 -8.99 3.92 2.15
C PRO A 30 -10.22 3.64 3.04
N ILE A 31 -11.21 2.91 2.51
CA ILE A 31 -12.48 2.61 3.19
C ILE A 31 -12.60 1.14 3.63
N LYS A 32 -11.49 0.39 3.57
CA LYS A 32 -11.43 -1.04 3.89
C LYS A 32 -11.96 -1.38 5.28
N LYS A 33 -11.75 -0.50 6.27
CA LYS A 33 -12.20 -0.74 7.63
C LYS A 33 -13.72 -0.63 7.72
N GLU A 34 -14.29 0.36 7.07
CA GLU A 34 -15.72 0.63 6.97
C GLU A 34 -16.41 -0.50 6.20
N ILE A 35 -15.81 -0.97 5.10
CA ILE A 35 -16.29 -2.17 4.38
C ILE A 35 -16.46 -3.35 5.34
N LYS A 36 -15.44 -3.63 6.15
CA LYS A 36 -15.48 -4.75 7.10
C LYS A 36 -16.43 -4.52 8.26
N THR A 37 -16.47 -3.32 8.83
CA THR A 37 -17.17 -3.10 10.10
C THR A 37 -18.62 -2.66 9.94
N ASP A 38 -18.96 -2.04 8.80
CA ASP A 38 -20.28 -1.46 8.52
C ASP A 38 -20.98 -2.32 7.45
N HIS A 39 -20.54 -2.22 6.20
CA HIS A 39 -21.28 -2.77 5.07
C HIS A 39 -21.43 -4.30 5.08
N LEU A 40 -20.34 -5.05 5.31
CA LEU A 40 -20.41 -6.52 5.33
C LEU A 40 -21.35 -7.07 6.41
N GLY A 41 -21.57 -6.33 7.50
CA GLY A 41 -22.51 -6.69 8.57
C GLY A 41 -23.94 -6.21 8.29
N SER A 42 -24.09 -5.07 7.63
CA SER A 42 -25.39 -4.46 7.34
C SER A 42 -26.09 -5.05 6.11
N ASP A 43 -25.36 -5.70 5.20
CA ASP A 43 -25.92 -6.35 4.01
C ASP A 43 -25.65 -7.88 3.99
N PRO A 44 -26.53 -8.66 4.66
CA PRO A 44 -26.45 -10.12 4.64
C PRO A 44 -26.68 -10.74 3.26
N ALA A 45 -27.40 -10.06 2.37
CA ALA A 45 -27.70 -10.57 1.04
C ALA A 45 -26.44 -10.53 0.15
N PHE A 46 -25.73 -9.39 0.15
CA PHE A 46 -24.42 -9.27 -0.46
C PHE A 46 -23.44 -10.28 0.14
N TYR A 47 -23.35 -10.32 1.48
CA TYR A 47 -22.41 -11.20 2.17
C TYR A 47 -22.60 -12.67 1.79
N LYS A 48 -23.85 -13.15 1.86
CA LYS A 48 -24.17 -14.54 1.54
C LYS A 48 -23.99 -14.84 0.05
N GLY A 49 -24.29 -13.88 -0.83
CA GLY A 49 -24.13 -14.01 -2.28
C GLY A 49 -22.67 -14.21 -2.72
N TYR A 50 -21.72 -13.58 -2.02
CA TYR A 50 -20.30 -13.61 -2.37
C TYR A 50 -19.46 -14.56 -1.52
N PHE A 51 -19.75 -14.66 -0.23
CA PHE A 51 -18.92 -15.37 0.75
C PHE A 51 -19.63 -16.55 1.42
N GLY A 52 -20.93 -16.74 1.15
CA GLY A 52 -21.73 -17.82 1.72
C GLY A 52 -21.76 -17.74 3.24
N ASN A 53 -21.42 -18.86 3.89
CA ASN A 53 -21.38 -18.98 5.35
C ASN A 53 -19.95 -18.87 5.91
N ARG A 54 -18.97 -18.42 5.11
CA ARG A 54 -17.59 -18.28 5.61
C ARG A 54 -17.56 -17.21 6.71
N PRO A 55 -16.82 -17.42 7.81
CA PRO A 55 -16.59 -16.38 8.80
C PRO A 55 -15.80 -15.19 8.23
N GLN A 56 -16.19 -13.97 8.58
CA GLN A 56 -15.59 -12.75 8.02
C GLN A 56 -14.10 -12.61 8.32
N ASN A 57 -13.65 -13.09 9.48
CA ASN A 57 -12.24 -13.09 9.87
C ASN A 57 -11.36 -14.01 9.00
N ARG A 58 -11.95 -14.90 8.20
CA ARG A 58 -11.25 -15.76 7.23
C ARG A 58 -11.29 -15.23 5.80
N LEU A 59 -11.79 -14.01 5.59
CA LEU A 59 -11.81 -13.37 4.28
C LEU A 59 -10.55 -12.51 4.11
N THR A 60 -9.84 -12.72 3.00
CA THR A 60 -8.71 -11.86 2.64
C THR A 60 -9.22 -10.53 2.07
N VAL A 61 -8.32 -9.56 1.95
CA VAL A 61 -8.69 -8.22 1.45
C VAL A 61 -9.00 -8.28 -0.04
N GLU A 62 -8.23 -9.09 -0.76
CA GLU A 62 -8.34 -9.32 -2.19
C GLU A 62 -9.67 -10.00 -2.53
N GLU A 63 -10.10 -10.99 -1.72
CA GLU A 63 -11.42 -11.63 -1.87
C GLU A 63 -12.55 -10.62 -1.70
N ILE A 64 -12.44 -9.73 -0.70
CA ILE A 64 -13.44 -8.70 -0.45
C ILE A 64 -13.45 -7.69 -1.60
N PHE A 65 -12.29 -7.20 -2.03
CA PHE A 65 -12.22 -6.20 -3.10
C PHE A 65 -12.72 -6.76 -4.43
N ALA A 66 -12.43 -8.02 -4.76
CA ALA A 66 -12.96 -8.65 -5.97
C ALA A 66 -14.49 -8.78 -5.96
N ALA A 67 -15.10 -9.03 -4.79
CA ALA A 67 -16.56 -9.06 -4.66
C ALA A 67 -17.18 -7.68 -4.89
N TYR A 68 -16.60 -6.64 -4.28
CA TYR A 68 -17.03 -5.26 -4.47
C TYR A 68 -16.84 -4.80 -5.91
N GLU A 69 -15.68 -5.05 -6.51
CA GLU A 69 -15.41 -4.76 -7.92
C GLU A 69 -16.49 -5.36 -8.82
N LYS A 70 -16.83 -6.64 -8.60
CA LYS A 70 -17.85 -7.30 -9.40
C LYS A 70 -19.24 -6.69 -9.25
N GLU A 71 -19.66 -6.27 -8.07
CA GLU A 71 -20.95 -5.58 -7.89
C GLU A 71 -20.94 -4.15 -8.43
N LEU A 72 -19.85 -3.40 -8.18
CA LEU A 72 -19.70 -2.05 -8.68
C LEU A 72 -19.74 -2.02 -10.21
N LEU A 73 -19.05 -2.94 -10.88
CA LEU A 73 -19.06 -3.05 -12.34
C LEU A 73 -20.41 -3.50 -12.92
N LYS A 74 -21.25 -4.19 -12.14
CA LYS A 74 -22.63 -4.51 -12.55
C LYS A 74 -23.57 -3.31 -12.50
N GLY A 75 -23.11 -2.17 -11.98
CA GLY A 75 -23.95 -0.97 -11.83
C GLY A 75 -24.85 -1.04 -10.61
N ASN A 76 -24.41 -1.66 -9.52
CA ASN A 76 -25.12 -1.59 -8.24
C ASN A 76 -25.05 -0.15 -7.68
N GLU A 77 -26.09 0.64 -7.93
CA GLU A 77 -26.14 2.07 -7.59
C GLU A 77 -26.02 2.33 -6.09
N ASP A 78 -26.76 1.57 -5.26
CA ASP A 78 -26.73 1.72 -3.80
C ASP A 78 -25.33 1.49 -3.23
N LEU A 79 -24.67 0.41 -3.68
CA LEU A 79 -23.29 0.10 -3.29
C LEU A 79 -22.33 1.18 -3.81
N GLY A 80 -22.52 1.62 -5.05
CA GLY A 80 -21.71 2.66 -5.68
C GLY A 80 -21.77 3.97 -4.92
N GLU A 81 -22.97 4.43 -4.57
CA GLU A 81 -23.19 5.63 -3.77
C GLU A 81 -22.55 5.50 -2.38
N TRP A 82 -22.74 4.35 -1.72
CA TRP A 82 -22.11 4.10 -0.42
C TRP A 82 -20.57 4.18 -0.49
N VAL A 83 -19.96 3.56 -1.49
CA VAL A 83 -18.50 3.59 -1.70
C VAL A 83 -18.02 5.03 -1.94
N VAL A 84 -18.67 5.77 -2.83
CA VAL A 84 -18.31 7.16 -3.15
C VAL A 84 -18.40 8.03 -1.90
N ASN A 85 -19.50 7.96 -1.16
CA ASN A 85 -19.72 8.76 0.03
C ASN A 85 -18.66 8.49 1.11
N ARG A 86 -18.33 7.21 1.36
CA ARG A 86 -17.28 6.85 2.30
C ARG A 86 -15.90 7.30 1.84
N TRP A 87 -15.62 7.20 0.54
CA TRP A 87 -14.34 7.63 -0.02
C TRP A 87 -14.17 9.14 0.05
N VAL A 88 -15.20 9.92 -0.33
CA VAL A 88 -15.18 11.39 -0.25
C VAL A 88 -15.03 11.84 1.20
N PHE A 89 -15.69 11.19 2.16
CA PHE A 89 -15.54 11.51 3.57
C PHE A 89 -14.09 11.29 4.07
N LYS A 90 -13.38 10.27 3.57
CA LYS A 90 -11.95 10.06 3.88
C LYS A 90 -11.04 11.13 3.27
N HIS A 91 -11.49 11.76 2.20
CA HIS A 91 -10.75 12.79 1.46
C HIS A 91 -11.46 14.15 1.59
N GLY A 92 -11.92 14.48 2.79
CA GLY A 92 -12.68 15.71 3.06
C GLY A 92 -11.95 16.97 2.63
N ASP A 93 -10.64 17.05 2.84
CA ASP A 93 -9.84 18.21 2.43
C ASP A 93 -9.82 18.42 0.91
N LEU A 94 -9.77 17.32 0.15
CA LEU A 94 -9.85 17.33 -1.31
C LEU A 94 -11.24 17.77 -1.77
N TYR A 95 -12.29 17.31 -1.09
CA TYR A 95 -13.66 17.78 -1.33
C TYR A 95 -13.77 19.28 -1.11
N THR A 96 -13.28 19.79 0.03
CA THR A 96 -13.30 21.24 0.33
C THR A 96 -12.55 22.04 -0.72
N HIS A 97 -11.35 21.58 -1.14
CA HIS A 97 -10.59 22.24 -2.20
C HIS A 97 -11.41 22.35 -3.50
N PHE A 98 -12.01 21.25 -3.96
CA PHE A 98 -12.81 21.27 -5.19
C PHE A 98 -14.09 22.10 -5.03
N ALA A 99 -14.79 21.98 -3.91
CA ALA A 99 -16.00 22.74 -3.63
C ALA A 99 -15.73 24.24 -3.62
N ASP A 100 -14.66 24.70 -2.96
CA ASP A 100 -14.29 26.11 -2.91
C ASP A 100 -13.94 26.67 -4.30
N LYS A 101 -13.20 25.90 -5.09
CA LYS A 101 -12.81 26.31 -6.45
C LYS A 101 -13.99 26.32 -7.42
N LEU A 102 -14.89 25.35 -7.31
CA LEU A 102 -16.11 25.27 -8.12
C LEU A 102 -17.10 26.38 -7.74
N ALA A 103 -17.29 26.64 -6.44
CA ALA A 103 -18.14 27.73 -5.94
C ALA A 103 -17.63 29.12 -6.37
N ALA A 104 -16.31 29.29 -6.49
CA ALA A 104 -15.71 30.52 -7.00
C ALA A 104 -16.00 30.78 -8.50
N ILE A 105 -16.32 29.72 -9.26
CA ILE A 105 -16.73 29.82 -10.68
C ILE A 105 -18.24 30.06 -10.76
N ASN A 106 -19.02 29.24 -10.05
CA ASN A 106 -20.47 29.37 -9.96
C ASN A 106 -20.94 28.99 -8.55
N PRO A 107 -21.61 29.88 -7.79
CA PRO A 107 -22.16 29.56 -6.47
C PRO A 107 -23.13 28.36 -6.48
N GLN A 108 -23.82 28.12 -7.59
CA GLN A 108 -24.61 26.93 -7.86
C GLN A 108 -23.81 25.92 -8.69
N PHE A 109 -22.63 25.52 -8.18
CA PHE A 109 -21.72 24.66 -8.94
C PHE A 109 -22.29 23.29 -9.34
N ASN A 110 -23.35 22.83 -8.67
CA ASN A 110 -24.10 21.62 -9.02
C ASN A 110 -24.81 21.73 -10.39
N GLU A 111 -24.98 22.93 -10.92
CA GLU A 111 -25.61 23.18 -12.23
C GLU A 111 -24.61 23.25 -13.38
N ILE A 112 -23.30 23.20 -13.09
CA ILE A 112 -22.26 23.26 -14.12
C ILE A 112 -22.31 21.97 -14.94
N LYS A 113 -22.63 22.09 -16.24
CA LYS A 113 -22.71 20.96 -17.17
C LYS A 113 -21.40 20.67 -17.90
N SER A 114 -20.53 21.67 -18.01
CA SER A 114 -19.22 21.57 -18.65
C SER A 114 -18.32 22.70 -18.17
N LEU A 115 -17.05 22.38 -17.92
CA LEU A 115 -16.00 23.37 -17.60
C LEU A 115 -15.13 23.60 -18.83
N SER A 116 -14.64 24.83 -19.00
CA SER A 116 -13.59 25.14 -19.96
C SER A 116 -12.23 24.58 -19.53
N GLU A 117 -11.28 24.47 -20.45
CA GLU A 117 -9.90 24.07 -20.13
C GLU A 117 -9.25 25.03 -19.12
N GLU A 118 -9.55 26.34 -19.20
CA GLU A 118 -9.03 27.36 -18.28
C GLU A 118 -9.60 27.24 -16.86
N GLU A 119 -10.91 27.01 -16.73
CA GLU A 119 -11.57 26.78 -15.44
C GLU A 119 -11.07 25.48 -14.81
N SER A 120 -10.93 24.44 -15.62
CA SER A 120 -10.37 23.16 -15.20
C SER A 120 -8.96 23.32 -14.63
N ALA A 121 -8.10 24.09 -15.31
CA ALA A 121 -6.76 24.40 -14.83
C ALA A 121 -6.79 25.18 -13.50
N LYS A 122 -7.74 26.09 -13.29
CA LYS A 122 -7.90 26.83 -12.03
C LYS A 122 -8.30 25.92 -10.86
N ILE A 123 -9.20 24.97 -11.10
CA ILE A 123 -9.64 24.00 -10.09
C ILE A 123 -8.50 23.05 -9.72
N LEU A 124 -7.79 22.53 -10.73
CA LEU A 124 -6.72 21.56 -10.55
C LEU A 124 -5.42 22.16 -10.03
N LYS A 125 -5.28 23.50 -10.04
CA LYS A 125 -4.06 24.18 -9.60
C LYS A 125 -3.71 23.82 -8.16
N GLY A 126 -2.59 23.14 -7.99
CA GLY A 126 -2.07 22.73 -6.68
C GLY A 126 -2.69 21.45 -6.11
N ALA A 127 -3.70 20.87 -6.77
CA ALA A 127 -4.38 19.67 -6.26
C ALA A 127 -3.51 18.40 -6.40
N PRO A 128 -2.91 18.10 -7.57
CA PRO A 128 -2.01 16.95 -7.69
C PRO A 128 -0.81 17.02 -6.73
N GLU A 129 -0.28 18.22 -6.47
CA GLU A 129 0.86 18.41 -5.58
C GLU A 129 0.48 18.27 -4.09
N SER A 130 -0.73 18.68 -3.71
CA SER A 130 -1.16 18.68 -2.30
C SER A 130 -1.82 17.37 -1.87
N PHE A 131 -2.52 16.70 -2.79
CA PHE A 131 -3.36 15.53 -2.47
C PHE A 131 -2.94 14.25 -3.21
N GLY A 132 -1.98 14.35 -4.14
CA GLY A 132 -1.57 13.28 -5.05
C GLY A 132 -2.38 13.28 -6.34
N ALA A 133 -1.74 12.91 -7.44
CA ALA A 133 -2.35 12.81 -8.75
C ALA A 133 -3.40 11.69 -8.80
N ILE A 134 -3.17 10.58 -8.09
CA ILE A 134 -4.13 9.47 -8.02
C ILE A 134 -5.43 9.94 -7.39
N ASN A 135 -5.38 10.51 -6.19
CA ASN A 135 -6.59 10.95 -5.49
C ASN A 135 -7.32 12.06 -6.24
N THR A 136 -6.57 12.99 -6.84
CA THR A 136 -7.15 14.07 -7.67
C THR A 136 -7.91 13.50 -8.86
N PHE A 137 -7.35 12.51 -9.56
CA PHE A 137 -8.02 11.82 -10.66
C PHE A 137 -9.26 11.04 -10.17
N LEU A 138 -9.13 10.23 -9.11
CA LEU A 138 -10.24 9.45 -8.56
C LEU A 138 -11.39 10.34 -8.12
N PHE A 139 -11.11 11.43 -7.40
CA PHE A 139 -12.12 12.38 -6.96
C PHE A 139 -12.89 12.97 -8.14
N SER A 140 -12.17 13.34 -9.21
CA SER A 140 -12.74 13.95 -10.41
C SER A 140 -13.74 13.02 -11.10
N VAL A 141 -13.43 11.71 -11.15
CA VAL A 141 -14.31 10.70 -11.75
C VAL A 141 -15.46 10.33 -10.81
N LEU A 142 -15.19 10.07 -9.52
CA LEU A 142 -16.19 9.62 -8.54
C LEU A 142 -17.27 10.67 -8.22
N ASN A 143 -16.92 11.97 -8.30
CA ASN A 143 -17.88 13.06 -8.12
C ASN A 143 -18.45 13.59 -9.44
N GLY A 144 -18.06 12.99 -10.57
CA GLY A 144 -18.54 13.40 -11.89
C GLY A 144 -18.22 14.86 -12.22
N VAL A 145 -17.02 15.35 -11.87
CA VAL A 145 -16.59 16.70 -12.20
C VAL A 145 -16.54 16.81 -13.73
N VAL A 146 -17.29 17.76 -14.29
CA VAL A 146 -17.54 17.92 -15.74
C VAL A 146 -16.35 18.54 -16.49
N PHE A 147 -15.18 17.95 -16.31
CA PHE A 147 -13.96 18.34 -17.02
C PHE A 147 -14.00 17.93 -18.50
N PRO A 148 -13.35 18.70 -19.39
CA PRO A 148 -13.10 18.28 -20.76
C PRO A 148 -12.31 16.96 -20.80
N GLU A 149 -12.59 16.13 -21.81
CA GLU A 149 -11.93 14.83 -22.01
C GLU A 149 -10.39 14.95 -22.02
N LYS A 150 -9.86 15.99 -22.68
CA LYS A 150 -8.41 16.27 -22.70
C LYS A 150 -7.83 16.43 -21.29
N VAL A 151 -8.54 17.13 -20.40
CA VAL A 151 -8.09 17.36 -19.02
C VAL A 151 -8.12 16.05 -18.23
N LEU A 152 -9.20 15.27 -18.37
CA LEU A 152 -9.33 13.95 -17.74
C LEU A 152 -8.22 12.99 -18.20
N LEU A 153 -7.87 13.00 -19.48
CA LEU A 153 -6.76 12.20 -20.01
C LEU A 153 -5.40 12.60 -19.42
N VAL A 154 -5.17 13.89 -19.22
CA VAL A 154 -3.94 14.38 -18.57
C VAL A 154 -3.89 13.93 -17.11
N LEU A 155 -4.98 14.09 -16.37
CA LEU A 155 -5.08 13.63 -14.97
C LEU A 155 -4.85 12.12 -14.85
N ARG A 156 -5.46 11.34 -15.76
CA ARG A 156 -5.25 9.89 -15.81
C ARG A 156 -3.79 9.53 -16.02
N LYS A 157 -3.11 10.17 -16.98
CA LYS A 157 -1.68 9.92 -17.23
C LYS A 157 -0.80 10.29 -16.03
N MET A 158 -1.11 11.40 -15.36
CA MET A 158 -0.40 11.78 -14.13
C MET A 158 -0.60 10.74 -13.02
N ALA A 159 -1.83 10.28 -12.83
CA ALA A 159 -2.14 9.22 -11.87
C ALA A 159 -1.45 7.89 -12.22
N GLU A 160 -1.43 7.49 -13.49
CA GLU A 160 -0.73 6.27 -13.95
C GLU A 160 0.78 6.37 -13.70
N SER A 161 1.38 7.54 -13.94
CA SER A 161 2.79 7.80 -13.66
C SER A 161 3.10 7.72 -12.15
N GLU A 162 2.26 8.33 -11.31
CA GLU A 162 2.40 8.26 -9.86
C GLU A 162 2.25 6.83 -9.34
N ARG A 163 1.28 6.06 -9.86
CA ARG A 163 1.07 4.66 -9.51
C ARG A 163 2.28 3.79 -9.87
N ALA A 164 2.86 4.01 -11.05
CA ALA A 164 4.08 3.32 -11.46
C ALA A 164 5.26 3.65 -10.56
N ALA A 165 5.41 4.92 -10.15
CA ALA A 165 6.45 5.36 -9.23
C ALA A 165 6.29 4.72 -7.83
N GLN A 166 5.07 4.74 -7.27
CA GLN A 166 4.75 4.13 -5.98
C GLN A 166 5.05 2.62 -5.98
N LYS A 167 4.66 1.91 -7.06
CA LYS A 167 4.97 0.48 -7.20
C LYS A 167 6.47 0.20 -7.29
N SER A 168 7.22 1.05 -8.01
CA SER A 168 8.68 0.92 -8.08
C SER A 168 9.33 1.15 -6.73
N GLU A 169 8.83 2.10 -5.94
CA GLU A 169 9.33 2.39 -4.59
C GLU A 169 9.02 1.25 -3.61
N GLU A 170 7.82 0.67 -3.70
CA GLU A 170 7.42 -0.50 -2.90
C GLU A 170 8.34 -1.70 -3.16
N ILE A 171 8.61 -2.02 -4.43
CA ILE A 171 9.55 -3.09 -4.82
C ILE A 171 10.95 -2.81 -4.27
N ALA A 172 11.45 -1.57 -4.42
CA ALA A 172 12.77 -1.21 -3.92
C ALA A 172 12.87 -1.31 -2.38
N LEU A 173 11.78 -0.97 -1.67
CA LEU A 173 11.71 -1.11 -0.22
C LEU A 173 11.70 -2.58 0.22
N GLU A 174 10.94 -3.43 -0.45
CA GLU A 174 10.92 -4.88 -0.21
C GLU A 174 12.29 -5.52 -0.43
N GLU A 175 12.97 -5.15 -1.53
CA GLU A 175 14.32 -5.61 -1.83
C GLU A 175 15.32 -5.18 -0.74
N LYS A 176 15.23 -3.92 -0.28
CA LYS A 176 16.07 -3.40 0.80
C LYS A 176 15.87 -4.17 2.11
N LEU A 177 14.61 -4.39 2.51
CA LEU A 177 14.28 -5.14 3.72
C LEU A 177 14.77 -6.59 3.64
N SER A 178 14.61 -7.22 2.48
CA SER A 178 15.12 -8.57 2.22
C SER A 178 16.65 -8.64 2.33
N LEU A 179 17.36 -7.67 1.76
CA LEU A 179 18.82 -7.58 1.84
C LEU A 179 19.29 -7.37 3.29
N GLU A 180 18.64 -6.47 4.04
CA GLU A 180 18.95 -6.23 5.45
C GLU A 180 18.78 -7.51 6.30
N GLN A 181 17.72 -8.27 6.06
CA GLN A 181 17.50 -9.55 6.73
C GLN A 181 18.59 -10.57 6.40
N ALA A 182 19.01 -10.65 5.13
CA ALA A 182 20.10 -11.53 4.70
C ALA A 182 21.44 -11.14 5.37
N VAL A 183 21.76 -9.85 5.42
CA VAL A 183 22.95 -9.33 6.10
C VAL A 183 22.93 -9.67 7.58
N GLN A 184 21.82 -9.44 8.27
CA GLN A 184 21.69 -9.79 9.70
C GLN A 184 21.86 -11.29 9.94
N ARG A 185 21.32 -12.13 9.07
CA ARG A 185 21.49 -13.59 9.16
C ARG A 185 22.95 -13.99 9.03
N HIS A 186 23.64 -13.49 8.01
CA HIS A 186 25.06 -13.80 7.80
C HIS A 186 25.94 -13.26 8.93
N GLN A 187 25.64 -12.08 9.48
CA GLN A 187 26.37 -11.56 10.62
C GLN A 187 26.25 -12.47 11.84
N ARG A 188 25.06 -13.02 12.11
CA ARG A 188 24.87 -13.99 13.21
C ARG A 188 25.64 -15.29 12.98
N GLU A 189 25.66 -15.78 11.74
CA GLU A 189 26.44 -16.97 11.37
C GLU A 189 27.95 -16.73 11.54
N MET A 190 28.45 -15.58 11.10
CA MET A 190 29.84 -15.17 11.28
C MET A 190 30.24 -15.07 12.75
N ASN A 191 29.42 -14.43 13.58
CA ASN A 191 29.70 -14.31 15.01
C ASN A 191 29.78 -15.69 15.69
N ARG A 192 28.84 -16.60 15.38
CA ARG A 192 28.88 -17.99 15.92
C ARG A 192 30.13 -18.75 15.50
N MET A 193 30.56 -18.57 14.25
CA MET A 193 31.77 -19.21 13.75
C MET A 193 33.01 -18.62 14.43
N GLN A 194 33.05 -17.31 14.59
CA GLN A 194 34.13 -16.62 15.30
C GLN A 194 34.25 -17.12 16.75
N GLU A 195 33.15 -17.14 17.52
CA GLU A 195 33.12 -17.66 18.90
C GLU A 195 33.62 -19.12 18.97
N LYS A 196 33.21 -19.97 18.01
CA LYS A 196 33.64 -21.37 17.92
C LYS A 196 35.14 -21.49 17.66
N TYR A 197 35.69 -20.68 16.77
CA TYR A 197 37.12 -20.69 16.47
C TYR A 197 37.96 -20.11 17.61
N GLU A 198 37.51 -19.01 18.24
CA GLU A 198 38.16 -18.42 19.41
C GLU A 198 38.22 -19.41 20.57
N SER A 199 37.11 -20.09 20.86
CA SER A 199 37.05 -21.13 21.89
C SER A 199 38.00 -22.30 21.60
N ARG A 200 38.05 -22.77 20.35
CA ARG A 200 38.99 -23.81 19.92
C ARG A 200 40.44 -23.36 20.09
N LEU A 201 40.76 -22.14 19.66
CA LEU A 201 42.12 -21.60 19.72
C LEU A 201 42.59 -21.44 21.17
N ALA A 202 41.71 -20.95 22.05
CA ALA A 202 41.96 -20.88 23.48
C ALA A 202 42.17 -22.27 24.11
N GLY A 203 41.39 -23.27 23.69
CA GLY A 203 41.57 -24.67 24.12
C GLY A 203 42.92 -25.25 23.70
N VAL A 204 43.33 -25.01 22.45
CA VAL A 204 44.63 -25.44 21.92
C VAL A 204 45.78 -24.76 22.67
N GLN A 205 45.70 -23.45 22.90
CA GLN A 205 46.70 -22.71 23.69
C GLN A 205 46.84 -23.26 25.11
N LYS A 206 45.72 -23.54 25.79
CA LYS A 206 45.74 -24.16 27.14
C LYS A 206 46.41 -25.53 27.13
N LYS A 207 46.14 -26.36 26.11
CA LYS A 207 46.78 -27.67 25.97
C LYS A 207 48.29 -27.53 25.78
N TYR A 208 48.74 -26.67 24.86
CA TYR A 208 50.18 -26.41 24.67
C TYR A 208 50.86 -25.91 25.94
N ALA A 209 50.21 -25.03 26.71
CA ALA A 209 50.74 -24.56 27.99
C ALA A 209 50.89 -25.70 29.01
N ALA A 210 49.90 -26.60 29.10
CA ALA A 210 49.98 -27.76 30.00
C ALA A 210 51.08 -28.75 29.57
N ASP A 211 51.15 -29.06 28.28
CA ASP A 211 52.15 -29.98 27.71
C ASP A 211 53.57 -29.44 27.90
N THR A 212 53.79 -28.14 27.67
CA THR A 212 55.10 -27.51 27.87
C THR A 212 55.53 -27.51 29.34
N GLU A 213 54.63 -27.26 30.29
CA GLU A 213 54.94 -27.36 31.72
C GLU A 213 55.22 -28.80 32.18
N ALA A 214 54.49 -29.79 31.64
CA ALA A 214 54.77 -31.20 31.91
C ALA A 214 56.16 -31.62 31.39
N LEU A 215 56.51 -31.22 30.15
CA LEU A 215 57.82 -31.48 29.56
C LEU A 215 58.94 -30.79 30.36
N LYS A 216 58.76 -29.54 30.80
CA LYS A 216 59.73 -28.85 31.66
C LYS A 216 59.98 -29.61 32.97
N LYS A 217 58.93 -30.14 33.60
CA LYS A 217 59.06 -30.97 34.82
C LYS A 217 59.85 -32.25 34.55
N GLN A 218 59.55 -32.95 33.45
CA GLN A 218 60.28 -34.15 33.06
C GLN A 218 61.76 -33.86 32.79
N ILE A 219 62.06 -32.78 32.06
CA ILE A 219 63.45 -32.35 31.81
C ILE A 219 64.20 -32.10 33.12
N ARG A 220 63.59 -31.38 34.08
CA ARG A 220 64.20 -31.15 35.40
C ARG A 220 64.45 -32.45 36.18
N ALA A 221 63.50 -33.38 36.14
CA ALA A 221 63.65 -34.68 36.80
C ALA A 221 64.81 -35.49 36.18
N PHE A 222 64.88 -35.55 34.85
CA PHE A 222 65.98 -36.21 34.16
C PHE A 222 67.33 -35.53 34.41
N GLN A 223 67.39 -34.19 34.41
CA GLN A 223 68.60 -33.45 34.76
C GLN A 223 69.09 -33.78 36.18
N LYS A 224 68.18 -33.91 37.15
CA LYS A 224 68.51 -34.30 38.53
C LYS A 224 69.07 -35.73 38.60
N GLN A 225 68.40 -36.70 37.96
CA GLN A 225 68.88 -38.08 37.89
C GLN A 225 70.26 -38.20 37.21
N LEU A 226 70.52 -37.36 36.20
CA LEU A 226 71.80 -37.35 35.48
C LEU A 226 72.92 -36.73 36.31
N ALA A 227 72.58 -35.77 37.18
CA ALA A 227 73.51 -35.20 38.16
C ALA A 227 73.81 -36.17 39.33
N GLU A 228 72.84 -36.96 39.77
CA GLU A 228 73.02 -37.98 40.83
C GLU A 228 73.82 -39.21 40.36
N LYS A 229 73.91 -39.44 39.04
CA LYS A 229 74.70 -40.53 38.44
C LYS A 229 76.13 -40.14 38.06
N LYS A 230 76.50 -38.87 38.23
CA LYS A 230 77.87 -38.36 38.04
C LYS A 230 78.58 -38.25 39.38
#